data_AF-A0A3B0ZAQ5-F1
#
_entry.id   AF-A0A3B0ZAQ5-F1
#
_cell.length_a   1.000
_cell.length_b   1.000
_cell.length_c   1.000
_cell.angle_alpha   90.00
_cell.angle_beta   90.00
_cell.angle_gamma   90.00
#
_symmetry.space_group_name_H-M   'P 1'
#
loop_
_entity.id
_entity.type
_entity.pdbx_description
1 polymer ?
#
loop_
_entity_poly.entity_id
_entity_poly.type
_entity_poly.pdbx_seq_one_letter_code
_entity_poly.pdbx_strand_id
1 'polypeptide(L)'
;GILGVNLIYGALYLYEKPEVLIKSLLDQLSPELMEIDMIDFSGPAFTGIDNRLMALRLVQYGLSSAAMFQADGKVVQPADALYKKAVLVERSRFRPPTHLNINLLDNAHAEFCKEPDVNPDDVIVLSEMTLHNLVEGEEIDVEDYLYRAEILCALGKHVMISDCGAFYRLAEYLFRYTRQPVGVVLGVPTLQQVFDEKYYEGLEGGILESFGRMFRNDLRLYVGPALGEAGEDLVTIHNLQISEHLKHLYLHLLENGYIRELTGIRREYLSIFSHTVLEKIHQGDAGWVDMVPDAVAKIIREKRLFQCEG
;
A
#
# COMPACT_ATOMS: atom_id res chain seq x y z
N GLY A 1 -4.46 3.21 -32.85
CA GLY A 1 -3.35 4.15 -32.56
C GLY A 1 -2.06 3.39 -32.38
N ILE A 2 -0.94 4.08 -32.14
CA ILE A 2 0.41 3.48 -31.98
C ILE A 2 0.41 2.37 -30.92
N LEU A 3 -0.25 2.57 -29.77
CA LEU A 3 -0.36 1.54 -28.73
C LEU A 3 -0.91 0.20 -29.26
N GLY A 4 -1.94 0.24 -30.11
CA GLY A 4 -2.50 -0.99 -30.70
C GLY A 4 -1.51 -1.70 -31.61
N VAL A 5 -0.66 -0.95 -32.32
CA VAL A 5 0.43 -1.52 -33.14
C VAL A 5 1.48 -2.16 -32.25
N ASN A 6 1.90 -1.47 -31.18
CA ASN A 6 2.87 -1.98 -30.21
C ASN A 6 2.35 -3.24 -29.52
N LEU A 7 1.06 -3.28 -29.15
CA LEU A 7 0.43 -4.47 -28.57
C LEU A 7 0.42 -5.66 -29.55
N ILE A 8 0.02 -5.44 -30.81
CA ILE A 8 0.04 -6.49 -31.85
C ILE A 8 1.46 -6.99 -32.08
N TYR A 9 2.44 -6.09 -32.19
CA TYR A 9 3.84 -6.44 -32.34
C TYR A 9 4.35 -7.25 -31.14
N GLY A 10 4.08 -6.78 -29.93
CA GLY A 10 4.43 -7.45 -28.69
C GLY A 10 3.85 -8.86 -28.61
N ALA A 11 2.55 -9.02 -28.90
CA ALA A 11 1.88 -10.31 -28.89
C ALA A 11 2.39 -11.29 -29.97
N LEU A 12 2.86 -10.79 -31.13
CA LEU A 12 3.36 -11.64 -32.20
C LEU A 12 4.83 -12.01 -32.04
N TYR A 13 5.67 -11.09 -31.55
CA TYR A 13 7.13 -11.23 -31.60
C TYR A 13 7.80 -11.27 -30.23
N LEU A 14 7.12 -10.82 -29.17
CA LEU A 14 7.69 -10.70 -27.81
C LEU A 14 6.93 -11.51 -26.76
N TYR A 15 5.93 -12.32 -27.14
CA TYR A 15 5.04 -13.02 -26.20
C TYR A 15 5.78 -13.98 -25.25
N GLU A 16 6.91 -14.56 -25.68
CA GLU A 16 7.75 -15.42 -24.82
C GLU A 16 8.51 -14.62 -23.74
N LYS A 17 8.55 -13.29 -23.84
CA LYS A 17 9.28 -12.38 -22.95
C LYS A 17 8.35 -11.25 -22.48
N PRO A 18 7.42 -11.53 -21.56
CA PRO A 18 6.34 -10.60 -21.19
C PRO A 18 6.86 -9.28 -20.62
N GLU A 19 7.97 -9.27 -19.89
CA GLU A 19 8.59 -8.02 -19.42
C GLU A 19 9.09 -7.13 -20.56
N VAL A 20 9.65 -7.73 -21.62
CA VAL A 20 10.09 -7.01 -22.82
C VAL A 20 8.88 -6.50 -23.61
N LEU A 21 7.83 -7.32 -23.70
CA LEU A 21 6.55 -6.90 -24.27
C LEU A 21 6.00 -5.67 -23.57
N ILE A 22 5.91 -5.68 -22.23
CA ILE A 22 5.42 -4.55 -21.44
C ILE A 22 6.20 -3.28 -21.74
N LYS A 23 7.54 -3.34 -21.71
CA LYS A 23 8.40 -2.18 -22.01
C LYS A 23 8.15 -1.60 -23.40
N SER A 24 7.89 -2.46 -24.39
CA SER A 24 7.64 -2.02 -25.77
C SER A 24 6.29 -1.33 -25.99
N LEU A 25 5.34 -1.43 -25.04
CA LEU A 25 3.99 -0.89 -25.23
C LEU A 25 3.99 0.63 -25.41
N LEU A 26 4.90 1.34 -24.75
CA LEU A 26 5.06 2.79 -24.87
C LEU A 26 6.11 3.22 -25.91
N ASP A 27 6.58 2.32 -26.77
CA ASP A 27 7.51 2.68 -27.84
C ASP A 27 6.90 3.79 -28.72
N GLN A 28 7.62 4.91 -28.85
CA GLN A 28 7.21 6.12 -29.57
C GLN A 28 5.94 6.80 -29.02
N LEU A 29 5.60 6.54 -27.75
CA LEU A 29 4.57 7.24 -27.01
C LEU A 29 5.21 8.01 -25.85
N SER A 30 4.74 9.23 -25.60
CA SER A 30 5.11 9.93 -24.36
C SER A 30 4.33 9.31 -23.20
N PRO A 31 4.98 8.87 -22.12
CA PRO A 31 4.29 8.40 -20.90
C PRO A 31 3.36 9.46 -20.30
N GLU A 32 3.63 10.74 -20.53
CA GLU A 32 2.80 11.85 -20.05
C GLU A 32 1.43 11.92 -20.74
N LEU A 33 1.30 11.32 -21.93
CA LEU A 33 0.08 11.35 -22.74
C LEU A 33 -0.76 10.07 -22.59
N MET A 34 -0.20 9.01 -22.00
CA MET A 34 -0.84 7.70 -21.93
C MET A 34 -0.34 6.87 -20.76
N GLU A 35 -1.27 6.41 -19.93
CA GLU A 35 -1.03 5.51 -18.80
C GLU A 35 -1.56 4.11 -19.14
N ILE A 36 -0.82 3.06 -18.81
CA ILE A 36 -1.28 1.66 -18.89
C ILE A 36 -1.41 1.14 -17.46
N ASP A 37 -2.62 1.27 -16.91
CA ASP A 37 -2.95 1.01 -15.50
C ASP A 37 -3.39 -0.44 -15.21
N MET A 38 -3.52 -1.27 -16.24
CA MET A 38 -3.84 -2.69 -16.13
C MET A 38 -3.22 -3.49 -17.29
N ILE A 39 -2.67 -4.67 -16.98
CA ILE A 39 -2.29 -5.68 -17.97
C ILE A 39 -2.67 -7.07 -17.46
N ASP A 40 -3.22 -7.91 -18.35
CA ASP A 40 -3.65 -9.27 -18.03
C ASP A 40 -3.24 -10.22 -19.16
N PHE A 41 -2.36 -11.18 -18.85
CA PHE A 41 -1.94 -12.23 -19.75
C PHE A 41 -2.79 -13.48 -19.52
N SER A 42 -3.41 -14.00 -20.58
CA SER A 42 -4.24 -15.21 -20.51
C SER A 42 -4.15 -16.05 -21.78
N GLY A 43 -4.27 -17.37 -21.62
CA GLY A 43 -4.24 -18.35 -22.71
C GLY A 43 -3.01 -19.27 -22.66
N PRO A 44 -2.94 -20.28 -23.56
CA PRO A 44 -1.95 -21.35 -23.47
C PRO A 44 -0.49 -20.88 -23.48
N ALA A 45 -0.20 -19.81 -24.23
CA ALA A 45 1.12 -19.21 -24.34
C ALA A 45 1.62 -18.56 -23.03
N PHE A 46 0.74 -18.33 -22.06
CA PHE A 46 1.03 -17.57 -20.84
C PHE A 46 0.79 -18.39 -19.56
N THR A 47 0.75 -19.72 -19.65
CA THR A 47 0.41 -20.63 -18.54
C THR A 47 1.32 -20.49 -17.30
N GLY A 48 2.53 -19.94 -17.45
CA GLY A 48 3.49 -19.70 -16.35
C GLY A 48 3.61 -18.23 -15.91
N ILE A 49 2.77 -17.33 -16.44
CA ILE A 49 2.85 -15.91 -16.09
C ILE A 49 2.00 -15.64 -14.85
N ASP A 50 2.62 -15.01 -13.86
CA ASP A 50 1.92 -14.41 -12.73
C ASP A 50 1.55 -12.96 -13.06
N ASN A 51 0.26 -12.67 -13.24
CA ASN A 51 -0.21 -11.32 -13.55
C ASN A 51 0.04 -10.32 -12.41
N ARG A 52 0.24 -10.78 -11.16
CA ARG A 52 0.64 -9.91 -10.04
C ARG A 52 2.07 -9.39 -10.23
N LEU A 53 2.96 -10.20 -10.82
CA LEU A 53 4.28 -9.75 -11.23
C LEU A 53 4.17 -8.74 -12.38
N MET A 54 3.30 -8.98 -13.35
CA MET A 54 3.11 -8.04 -14.47
C MET A 54 2.57 -6.69 -13.99
N ALA A 55 1.66 -6.69 -13.00
CA ALA A 55 1.21 -5.48 -12.32
C ALA A 55 2.36 -4.72 -11.64
N LEU A 56 3.26 -5.42 -10.93
CA LEU A 56 4.47 -4.80 -10.37
C LEU A 56 5.33 -4.17 -11.48
N ARG A 57 5.55 -4.88 -12.60
CA ARG A 57 6.38 -4.40 -13.71
C ARG A 57 5.80 -3.16 -14.39
N LEU A 58 4.47 -3.03 -14.50
CA LEU A 58 3.85 -1.80 -14.99
C LEU A 58 4.28 -0.57 -14.18
N VAL A 59 4.21 -0.69 -12.85
CA VAL A 59 4.57 0.40 -11.94
C VAL A 59 6.08 0.63 -11.95
N GLN A 60 6.87 -0.44 -11.89
CA GLN A 60 8.34 -0.36 -11.88
C GLN A 60 8.90 0.28 -13.16
N TYR A 61 8.29 0.03 -14.30
CA TYR A 61 8.74 0.59 -15.58
C TYR A 61 8.15 1.97 -15.88
N GLY A 62 7.35 2.53 -14.95
CA GLY A 62 6.75 3.86 -15.10
C GLY A 62 5.63 3.93 -16.14
N LEU A 63 4.99 2.80 -16.45
CA LEU A 63 3.81 2.77 -17.33
C LEU A 63 2.54 3.21 -16.62
N SER A 64 2.51 3.10 -15.29
CA SER A 64 1.45 3.61 -14.41
C SER A 64 2.00 3.96 -13.03
N SER A 65 1.36 4.90 -12.35
CA SER A 65 1.71 5.24 -10.96
C SER A 65 1.26 4.16 -9.96
N ALA A 66 0.24 3.37 -10.30
CA ALA A 66 -0.13 2.22 -9.49
C ALA A 66 -0.97 1.20 -10.25
N ALA A 67 -0.81 -0.06 -9.86
CA ALA A 67 -1.58 -1.19 -10.36
C ALA A 67 -2.27 -1.91 -9.20
N MET A 68 -3.39 -2.57 -9.48
CA MET A 68 -4.23 -3.21 -8.46
C MET A 68 -4.59 -4.64 -8.83
N PHE A 69 -4.73 -5.49 -7.82
CA PHE A 69 -5.35 -6.80 -7.95
C PHE A 69 -6.24 -7.14 -6.75
N GLN A 70 -7.26 -7.95 -7.01
CA GLN A 70 -8.23 -8.39 -6.02
C GLN A 70 -7.68 -9.52 -5.13
N ALA A 71 -8.46 -9.91 -4.13
CA ALA A 71 -8.07 -10.95 -3.17
C ALA A 71 -7.87 -12.33 -3.81
N ASP A 72 -8.50 -12.57 -4.96
CA ASP A 72 -8.31 -13.77 -5.77
C ASP A 72 -7.04 -13.70 -6.65
N GLY A 73 -6.27 -12.61 -6.56
CA GLY A 73 -5.07 -12.37 -7.37
C GLY A 73 -5.36 -11.83 -8.77
N LYS A 74 -6.63 -11.60 -9.13
CA LYS A 74 -6.99 -11.06 -10.43
C LYS A 74 -6.68 -9.58 -10.51
N VAL A 75 -5.88 -9.19 -11.50
CA VAL A 75 -5.62 -7.79 -11.85
C VAL A 75 -6.92 -7.08 -12.25
N VAL A 76 -7.08 -5.84 -11.82
CA VAL A 76 -8.29 -5.04 -12.07
C VAL A 76 -7.94 -3.63 -12.50
N GLN A 77 -8.83 -3.03 -13.28
CA GLN A 77 -8.71 -1.63 -13.64
C GLN A 77 -9.10 -0.75 -12.44
N PRO A 78 -8.25 0.19 -12.00
CA PRO A 78 -8.54 1.07 -10.86
C PRO A 78 -9.83 1.87 -11.03
N ALA A 79 -10.09 2.35 -12.25
CA ALA A 79 -11.30 3.11 -12.56
C ALA A 79 -12.59 2.32 -12.27
N ASP A 80 -12.62 1.02 -12.56
CA ASP A 80 -13.78 0.18 -12.30
C ASP A 80 -13.84 -0.23 -10.82
N ALA A 81 -12.69 -0.60 -10.24
CA ALA A 81 -12.61 -1.10 -8.87
C ALA A 81 -12.96 -0.04 -7.81
N LEU A 82 -12.62 1.23 -8.07
CA LEU A 82 -12.78 2.33 -7.12
C LEU A 82 -14.01 3.21 -7.40
N TYR A 83 -14.72 2.98 -8.52
CA TYR A 83 -15.86 3.81 -8.89
C TYR A 83 -16.96 3.80 -7.82
N LYS A 84 -17.27 4.99 -7.29
CA LYS A 84 -18.25 5.21 -6.20
C LYS A 84 -17.95 4.41 -4.93
N LYS A 85 -16.72 3.95 -4.73
CA LYS A 85 -16.31 3.27 -3.50
C LYS A 85 -15.62 4.22 -2.55
N ALA A 86 -15.98 4.14 -1.27
CA ALA A 86 -15.19 4.73 -0.20
C ALA A 86 -13.94 3.86 -0.02
N VAL A 87 -12.77 4.45 0.10
CA VAL A 87 -11.51 3.71 0.04
C VAL A 87 -10.79 3.81 1.37
N LEU A 88 -10.46 2.68 1.97
CA LEU A 88 -9.58 2.60 3.14
C LEU A 88 -8.26 1.96 2.73
N VAL A 89 -7.14 2.65 2.92
CA VAL A 89 -5.82 2.17 2.51
C VAL A 89 -4.91 2.02 3.71
N GLU A 90 -4.33 0.82 3.88
CA GLU A 90 -3.19 0.60 4.77
C GLU A 90 -1.92 0.52 3.93
N ARG A 91 -1.00 1.47 4.13
CA ARG A 91 0.34 1.42 3.54
C ARG A 91 1.28 0.67 4.47
N SER A 92 1.85 -0.44 4.02
CA SER A 92 2.83 -1.18 4.81
C SER A 92 3.78 -2.01 3.96
N ARG A 93 4.85 -2.49 4.61
CA ARG A 93 5.79 -3.43 3.98
C ARG A 93 5.19 -4.81 3.82
N PHE A 94 4.28 -5.22 4.70
CA PHE A 94 3.64 -6.55 4.69
C PHE A 94 4.63 -7.72 4.58
N ARG A 95 5.79 -7.63 5.25
CA ARG A 95 6.91 -8.59 5.13
C ARG A 95 7.25 -9.29 6.46
N PRO A 96 6.49 -10.31 6.90
CA PRO A 96 5.10 -10.59 6.51
C PRO A 96 4.09 -9.64 7.21
N PRO A 97 2.79 -9.67 6.86
CA PRO A 97 1.74 -9.01 7.66
C PRO A 97 1.70 -9.56 9.09
N THR A 98 1.68 -8.69 10.08
CA THR A 98 1.69 -9.07 11.50
C THR A 98 0.34 -8.85 12.18
N HIS A 99 0.22 -9.27 13.45
CA HIS A 99 -0.96 -8.93 14.25
C HIS A 99 -1.19 -7.41 14.36
N LEU A 100 -0.13 -6.61 14.37
CA LEU A 100 -0.24 -5.15 14.40
C LEU A 100 -0.92 -4.61 13.15
N ASN A 101 -0.52 -5.07 11.96
CA ASN A 101 -1.13 -4.67 10.69
C ASN A 101 -2.65 -4.95 10.69
N ILE A 102 -3.02 -6.19 10.99
CA ILE A 102 -4.42 -6.60 10.97
C ILE A 102 -5.23 -5.85 12.02
N ASN A 103 -4.68 -5.67 13.23
CA ASN A 103 -5.37 -4.95 14.29
C ASN A 103 -5.55 -3.45 13.98
N LEU A 104 -4.57 -2.80 13.33
CA LEU A 104 -4.72 -1.42 12.85
C LEU A 104 -5.81 -1.32 11.78
N LEU A 105 -5.74 -2.18 10.76
CA LEU A 105 -6.67 -2.16 9.65
C LEU A 105 -8.11 -2.45 10.08
N ASP A 106 -8.33 -3.45 10.94
CA ASP A 106 -9.66 -3.83 11.41
C ASP A 106 -10.29 -2.73 12.28
N ASN A 107 -9.49 -2.09 13.16
CA ASN A 107 -9.98 -0.95 13.95
C ASN A 107 -10.28 0.26 13.06
N ALA A 108 -9.40 0.59 12.11
CA ALA A 108 -9.63 1.68 11.19
C ALA A 108 -10.85 1.45 10.31
N HIS A 109 -11.06 0.21 9.85
CA HIS A 109 -12.25 -0.16 9.09
C HIS A 109 -13.52 0.00 9.92
N ALA A 110 -13.50 -0.44 11.18
CA ALA A 110 -14.63 -0.29 12.09
C ALA A 110 -14.98 1.18 12.35
N GLU A 111 -13.98 2.06 12.55
CA GLU A 111 -14.22 3.50 12.71
C GLU A 111 -14.66 4.16 11.40
N PHE A 112 -14.02 3.84 10.28
CA PHE A 112 -14.35 4.38 8.96
C PHE A 112 -15.80 4.06 8.54
N CYS A 113 -16.30 2.86 8.86
CA CYS A 113 -17.68 2.46 8.58
C CYS A 113 -18.73 3.14 9.48
N LYS A 114 -18.34 3.77 10.58
CA LYS A 114 -19.27 4.53 11.45
C LYS A 114 -19.51 5.95 10.95
N GLU A 115 -18.72 6.39 9.97
CA GLU A 115 -18.81 7.73 9.45
C GLU A 115 -20.12 7.96 8.71
N PRO A 116 -20.77 9.13 8.91
CA PRO A 116 -22.10 9.40 8.37
C PRO A 116 -22.13 9.45 6.83
N ASP A 117 -20.99 9.71 6.21
CA ASP A 117 -20.82 9.82 4.76
C ASP A 117 -20.15 8.59 4.12
N VAL A 118 -19.94 7.54 4.91
CA VAL A 118 -19.42 6.25 4.42
C VAL A 118 -20.55 5.23 4.44
N ASN A 119 -20.82 4.62 3.28
CA ASN A 119 -21.67 3.44 3.21
C ASN A 119 -20.81 2.17 3.38
N PRO A 120 -20.99 1.38 4.46
CA PRO A 120 -20.18 0.18 4.72
C PRO A 120 -20.20 -0.85 3.57
N ASP A 121 -21.32 -0.94 2.83
CA ASP A 121 -21.45 -1.87 1.69
C ASP A 121 -20.62 -1.43 0.47
N ASP A 122 -20.17 -0.18 0.44
CA ASP A 122 -19.39 0.43 -0.64
C ASP A 122 -17.95 0.75 -0.22
N VAL A 123 -17.47 0.20 0.90
CA VAL A 123 -16.07 0.33 1.32
C VAL A 123 -15.20 -0.69 0.60
N ILE A 124 -14.10 -0.22 0.01
CA ILE A 124 -13.02 -1.06 -0.48
C ILE A 124 -11.77 -0.85 0.37
N VAL A 125 -11.20 -1.95 0.88
CA VAL A 125 -9.99 -1.94 1.69
C VAL A 125 -8.81 -2.36 0.84
N LEU A 126 -7.77 -1.52 0.78
CA LEU A 126 -6.55 -1.75 0.02
C LEU A 126 -5.34 -1.90 0.95
N SER A 127 -4.57 -2.96 0.75
CA SER A 127 -3.22 -3.11 1.29
C SER A 127 -2.24 -2.58 0.25
N GLU A 128 -1.64 -1.42 0.53
CA GLU A 128 -0.73 -0.74 -0.39
C GLU A 128 0.73 -1.04 -0.06
N MET A 129 1.47 -1.47 -1.08
CA MET A 129 2.93 -1.62 -1.07
C MET A 129 3.54 -0.63 -2.05
N THR A 130 4.31 0.33 -1.55
CA THR A 130 5.08 1.22 -2.42
C THR A 130 6.29 0.51 -3.01
N LEU A 131 6.78 0.90 -4.19
CA LEU A 131 8.04 0.41 -4.74
C LEU A 131 9.20 0.61 -3.74
N HIS A 132 9.20 1.70 -2.99
CA HIS A 132 10.18 1.95 -1.93
C HIS A 132 10.15 0.89 -0.80
N ASN A 133 8.99 0.29 -0.52
CA ASN A 133 8.88 -0.83 0.43
C ASN A 133 9.37 -2.17 -0.13
N LEU A 134 9.55 -2.26 -1.45
CA LEU A 134 9.95 -3.46 -2.18
C LEU A 134 11.44 -3.46 -2.57
N VAL A 135 12.11 -2.30 -2.54
CA VAL A 135 13.54 -2.19 -2.84
C VAL A 135 14.38 -2.76 -1.69
N GLU A 136 15.30 -3.66 -2.01
CA GLU A 136 16.35 -4.18 -1.11
C GLU A 136 17.72 -3.94 -1.79
N GLY A 137 18.46 -2.94 -1.30
CA GLY A 137 19.66 -2.45 -1.99
C GLY A 137 19.31 -1.60 -3.21
N GLU A 138 19.68 -2.04 -4.41
CA GLU A 138 19.43 -1.32 -5.67
C GLU A 138 18.28 -1.93 -6.51
N GLU A 139 17.82 -3.14 -6.17
CA GLU A 139 16.81 -3.86 -6.95
C GLU A 139 15.60 -4.28 -6.11
N ILE A 140 14.50 -4.60 -6.79
CA ILE A 140 13.30 -5.16 -6.16
C ILE A 140 13.44 -6.68 -6.15
N ASP A 141 13.34 -7.28 -4.96
CA ASP A 141 13.22 -8.73 -4.82
C ASP A 141 11.80 -9.16 -5.24
N VAL A 142 11.72 -9.70 -6.45
CA VAL A 142 10.47 -10.17 -7.06
C VAL A 142 9.85 -11.33 -6.30
N GLU A 143 10.68 -12.25 -5.80
CA GLU A 143 10.19 -13.43 -5.10
C GLU A 143 9.59 -13.02 -3.76
N ASP A 144 10.29 -12.15 -3.03
CA ASP A 144 9.79 -11.59 -1.79
C ASP A 144 8.49 -10.78 -1.99
N TYR A 145 8.39 -9.97 -3.05
CA TYR A 145 7.13 -9.32 -3.41
C TYR A 145 5.99 -10.33 -3.62
N LEU A 146 6.23 -11.40 -4.38
CA LEU A 146 5.22 -12.42 -4.64
C LEU A 146 4.80 -13.14 -3.36
N TYR A 147 5.71 -13.37 -2.40
CA TYR A 147 5.35 -13.92 -1.09
C TYR A 147 4.41 -13.00 -0.30
N ARG A 148 4.68 -11.70 -0.29
CA ARG A 148 3.81 -10.71 0.38
C ARG A 148 2.43 -10.65 -0.28
N ALA A 149 2.39 -10.61 -1.61
CA ALA A 149 1.17 -10.62 -2.40
C ALA A 149 0.34 -11.89 -2.16
N GLU A 150 0.99 -13.04 -2.12
CA GLU A 150 0.36 -14.34 -1.85
C GLU A 150 -0.33 -14.36 -0.48
N ILE A 151 0.34 -13.87 0.56
CA ILE A 151 -0.22 -13.81 1.91
C ILE A 151 -1.41 -12.84 1.97
N LEU A 152 -1.29 -11.66 1.37
CA LEU A 152 -2.38 -10.67 1.34
C LEU A 152 -3.62 -11.21 0.61
N CYS A 153 -3.46 -11.85 -0.55
CA CYS A 153 -4.54 -12.51 -1.27
C CYS A 153 -5.22 -13.59 -0.40
N ALA A 154 -4.42 -14.44 0.25
CA ALA A 154 -4.95 -15.51 1.09
C ALA A 154 -5.62 -15.01 2.39
N LEU A 155 -5.31 -13.79 2.82
CA LEU A 155 -6.04 -13.06 3.87
C LEU A 155 -7.30 -12.35 3.36
N GLY A 156 -7.64 -12.50 2.08
CA GLY A 156 -8.81 -11.87 1.48
C GLY A 156 -8.62 -10.37 1.19
N LYS A 157 -7.38 -9.87 1.14
CA LYS A 157 -7.09 -8.44 0.96
C LYS A 157 -6.91 -8.08 -0.51
N HIS A 158 -7.44 -6.92 -0.91
CA HIS A 158 -7.09 -6.30 -2.19
C HIS A 158 -5.74 -5.60 -2.06
N VAL A 159 -4.95 -5.64 -3.13
CA VAL A 159 -3.57 -5.12 -3.10
C VAL A 159 -3.40 -4.04 -4.14
N MET A 160 -2.68 -2.99 -3.75
CA MET A 160 -2.23 -1.91 -4.62
C MET A 160 -0.70 -1.85 -4.58
N ILE A 161 -0.06 -1.83 -5.74
CA ILE A 161 1.37 -1.53 -5.88
C ILE A 161 1.47 -0.11 -6.41
N SER A 162 2.29 0.74 -5.80
CA SER A 162 2.40 2.14 -6.21
C SER A 162 3.83 2.66 -6.26
N ASP A 163 4.07 3.69 -7.07
CA ASP A 163 5.28 4.53 -7.02
C ASP A 163 5.07 5.79 -6.13
N CYS A 164 3.93 5.85 -5.43
CA CYS A 164 3.47 7.02 -4.69
C CYS A 164 4.21 7.17 -3.36
N GLY A 165 5.48 7.59 -3.40
CA GLY A 165 6.30 7.74 -2.19
C GLY A 165 5.66 8.63 -1.11
N ALA A 166 5.15 9.79 -1.49
CA ALA A 166 4.47 10.72 -0.58
C ALA A 166 2.95 10.46 -0.52
N PHE A 167 2.34 10.67 0.65
CA PHE A 167 0.90 10.45 0.84
C PHE A 167 0.02 11.38 0.00
N TYR A 168 0.46 12.60 -0.30
CA TYR A 168 -0.30 13.48 -1.21
C TYR A 168 -0.39 12.90 -2.63
N ARG A 169 0.65 12.18 -3.12
CA ARG A 169 0.62 11.49 -4.42
C ARG A 169 -0.36 10.33 -4.42
N LEU A 170 -0.41 9.57 -3.32
CA LEU A 170 -1.42 8.51 -3.13
C LEU A 170 -2.83 9.09 -3.13
N ALA A 171 -3.04 10.18 -2.40
CA ALA A 171 -4.32 10.88 -2.34
C ALA A 171 -4.75 11.37 -3.74
N GLU A 172 -3.85 12.07 -4.45
CA GLU A 172 -4.09 12.51 -5.83
C GLU A 172 -4.44 11.35 -6.76
N TYR A 173 -3.71 10.23 -6.67
CA TYR A 173 -4.00 9.02 -7.45
C TYR A 173 -5.44 8.54 -7.20
N LEU A 174 -5.83 8.36 -5.93
CA LEU A 174 -7.15 7.83 -5.56
C LEU A 174 -8.29 8.78 -5.97
N PHE A 175 -8.08 10.09 -5.85
CA PHE A 175 -9.07 11.11 -6.23
C PHE A 175 -9.35 11.16 -7.74
N ARG A 176 -8.50 10.55 -8.58
CA ARG A 176 -8.81 10.38 -10.01
C ARG A 176 -9.97 9.39 -10.24
N TYR A 177 -10.16 8.44 -9.32
CA TYR A 177 -11.06 7.30 -9.51
C TYR A 177 -12.27 7.29 -8.56
N THR A 178 -12.18 7.97 -7.41
CA THR A 178 -13.31 8.14 -6.49
C THR A 178 -13.47 9.56 -5.99
N ARG A 179 -14.72 9.91 -5.67
CA ARG A 179 -15.11 11.13 -4.94
C ARG A 179 -15.72 10.82 -3.57
N GLN A 180 -15.76 9.55 -3.19
CA GLN A 180 -16.20 9.12 -1.87
C GLN A 180 -15.06 9.32 -0.85
N PRO A 181 -15.35 9.29 0.46
CA PRO A 181 -14.33 9.45 1.49
C PRO A 181 -13.16 8.49 1.32
N VAL A 182 -11.97 8.96 1.68
CA VAL A 182 -10.74 8.16 1.65
C VAL A 182 -10.14 8.13 3.05
N GLY A 183 -9.97 6.94 3.62
CA GLY A 183 -9.24 6.72 4.87
C GLY A 183 -7.83 6.22 4.58
N VAL A 184 -6.83 6.73 5.29
CA VAL A 184 -5.47 6.17 5.28
C VAL A 184 -5.10 5.72 6.69
N VAL A 185 -4.73 4.45 6.82
CA VAL A 185 -4.37 3.81 8.09
C VAL A 185 -2.87 3.86 8.26
N LEU A 186 -2.40 4.37 9.40
CA LEU A 186 -0.99 4.47 9.72
C LEU A 186 -0.73 4.51 11.23
N GLY A 187 0.52 4.29 11.64
CA GLY A 187 0.95 4.47 13.02
C GLY A 187 1.56 5.84 13.26
N VAL A 188 1.64 6.26 14.53
CA VAL A 188 2.33 7.49 14.95
C VAL A 188 3.71 7.70 14.29
N PRO A 189 4.61 6.69 14.16
CA PRO A 189 5.92 6.89 13.53
C PRO A 189 5.81 7.35 12.07
N THR A 190 4.81 6.85 11.34
CA THR A 190 4.53 7.27 9.96
C THR A 190 3.89 8.65 9.94
N LEU A 191 3.04 8.98 10.91
CA LEU A 191 2.49 10.34 11.03
C LEU A 191 3.59 11.36 11.21
N GLN A 192 4.61 11.08 12.02
CA GLN A 192 5.78 11.97 12.17
C GLN A 192 6.47 12.23 10.82
N GLN A 193 6.63 11.19 10.00
CA GLN A 193 7.21 11.32 8.66
C GLN A 193 6.34 12.16 7.73
N VAL A 194 5.01 12.12 7.85
CA VAL A 194 4.10 12.99 7.08
C VAL A 194 4.36 14.48 7.36
N PHE A 195 4.83 14.82 8.57
CA PHE A 195 5.18 16.20 8.95
C PHE A 195 6.66 16.55 8.73
N ASP A 196 7.46 15.66 8.14
CA ASP A 196 8.86 15.93 7.81
C ASP A 196 8.96 16.69 6.48
N GLU A 197 9.38 17.96 6.54
CA GLU A 197 9.41 18.86 5.39
C GLU A 197 10.39 18.44 4.29
N LYS A 198 11.37 17.58 4.58
CA LYS A 198 12.33 17.09 3.59
C LYS A 198 11.65 16.37 2.41
N TYR A 199 10.45 15.81 2.63
CA TYR A 199 9.68 15.14 1.59
C TYR A 199 8.95 16.10 0.64
N TYR A 200 8.99 17.40 0.93
CA TYR A 200 8.25 18.44 0.19
C TYR A 200 9.15 19.53 -0.39
N GLU A 201 10.48 19.40 -0.32
CA GLU A 201 11.44 20.37 -0.87
C GLU A 201 11.28 20.59 -2.39
N GLY A 202 10.72 19.60 -3.11
CA GLY A 202 10.42 19.70 -4.54
C GLY A 202 9.09 20.38 -4.88
N LEU A 203 8.29 20.79 -3.90
CA LEU A 203 7.02 21.50 -4.10
C LEU A 203 7.21 23.00 -3.88
N GLU A 204 6.68 23.84 -4.78
CA GLU A 204 6.81 25.30 -4.66
C GLU A 204 6.21 25.84 -3.35
N GLY A 205 5.10 25.26 -2.90
CA GLY A 205 4.43 25.59 -1.64
C GLY A 205 4.77 24.66 -0.47
N GLY A 206 5.78 23.78 -0.62
CA GLY A 206 6.25 22.89 0.44
C GLY A 206 5.16 22.03 1.09
N ILE A 207 5.20 21.91 2.42
CA ILE A 207 4.24 21.11 3.20
C ILE A 207 2.79 21.59 3.05
N LEU A 208 2.57 22.90 2.90
CA LEU A 208 1.22 23.46 2.76
C LEU A 208 0.58 23.06 1.43
N GLU A 209 1.36 23.06 0.35
CA GLU A 209 0.92 22.55 -0.93
C GLU A 209 0.58 21.05 -0.86
N SER A 210 1.47 20.26 -0.26
CA SER A 210 1.25 18.82 -0.03
C SER A 210 -0.07 18.56 0.71
N PHE A 211 -0.31 19.27 1.80
CA PHE A 211 -1.49 19.06 2.64
C PHE A 211 -2.77 19.55 1.95
N GLY A 212 -2.71 20.66 1.22
CA GLY A 212 -3.84 21.14 0.40
C GLY A 212 -4.22 20.18 -0.73
N ARG A 213 -3.26 19.42 -1.27
CA ARG A 213 -3.50 18.33 -2.22
C ARG A 213 -4.06 17.08 -1.52
N MET A 214 -3.45 16.69 -0.40
CA MET A 214 -3.75 15.45 0.33
C MET A 214 -5.13 15.43 0.98
N PHE A 215 -5.50 16.49 1.70
CA PHE A 215 -6.77 16.57 2.42
C PHE A 215 -7.94 17.09 1.57
N ARG A 216 -7.74 17.16 0.25
CA ARG A 216 -8.83 17.36 -0.72
C ARG A 216 -9.80 16.17 -0.64
N ASN A 217 -11.06 16.37 -1.02
CA ASN A 217 -12.08 15.31 -1.09
C ASN A 217 -12.22 14.46 0.19
N ASP A 218 -12.03 15.08 1.35
CA ASP A 218 -12.32 14.47 2.65
C ASP A 218 -11.49 13.21 2.95
N LEU A 219 -10.18 13.30 2.68
CA LEU A 219 -9.24 12.29 3.15
C LEU A 219 -9.00 12.42 4.65
N ARG A 220 -8.99 11.29 5.35
CA ARG A 220 -8.82 11.21 6.80
C ARG A 220 -7.70 10.24 7.14
N LEU A 221 -6.87 10.60 8.12
CA LEU A 221 -5.84 9.75 8.67
C LEU A 221 -6.37 9.04 9.92
N TYR A 222 -6.31 7.71 9.92
CA TYR A 222 -6.64 6.86 11.07
C TYR A 222 -5.34 6.37 11.69
N VAL A 223 -5.04 6.86 12.88
CA VAL A 223 -3.70 6.79 13.46
C VAL A 223 -3.69 5.91 14.71
N GLY A 224 -2.97 4.79 14.63
CA GLY A 224 -2.70 3.95 15.78
C GLY A 224 -1.55 4.49 16.64
N PRO A 225 -1.61 4.27 17.97
CA PRO A 225 -0.57 4.70 18.89
C PRO A 225 0.73 3.93 18.65
N ALA A 226 1.81 4.40 19.27
CA ALA A 226 3.08 3.69 19.34
C ALA A 226 3.59 3.64 20.79
N LEU A 227 4.50 2.71 21.07
CA LEU A 227 5.26 2.75 22.32
C LEU A 227 6.29 3.88 22.24
N GLY A 228 6.42 4.65 23.32
CA GLY A 228 7.49 5.63 23.48
C GLY A 228 8.86 4.97 23.63
N GLU A 229 9.93 5.77 23.65
CA GLU A 229 11.32 5.29 23.68
C GLU A 229 11.61 4.34 24.86
N ALA A 230 10.98 4.58 26.01
CA ALA A 230 11.12 3.73 27.20
C ALA A 230 10.21 2.49 27.21
N GLY A 231 9.32 2.32 26.22
CA GLY A 231 8.38 1.20 26.12
C GLY A 231 7.19 1.22 27.11
N GLU A 232 7.20 2.14 28.07
CA GLU A 232 6.18 2.23 29.13
C GLU A 232 5.02 3.17 28.78
N ASP A 233 5.31 4.28 28.10
CA ASP A 233 4.32 5.27 27.71
C ASP A 233 3.80 5.06 26.29
N LEU A 234 2.53 5.36 26.07
CA LEU A 234 1.94 5.40 24.73
C LEU A 234 2.07 6.79 24.14
N VAL A 235 2.61 6.85 22.93
CA VAL A 235 2.54 8.03 22.08
C VAL A 235 1.29 7.91 21.22
N THR A 236 0.40 8.91 21.33
CA THR A 236 -0.84 9.03 20.57
C THR A 236 -0.83 10.35 19.79
N ILE A 237 -1.87 10.61 19.01
CA ILE A 237 -2.01 11.89 18.30
C ILE A 237 -2.14 13.09 19.25
N HIS A 238 -2.40 12.88 20.54
CA HIS A 238 -2.58 13.96 21.50
C HIS A 238 -1.29 14.40 22.21
N ASN A 239 -0.29 13.51 22.32
CA ASN A 239 1.00 13.80 22.96
C ASN A 239 2.20 13.71 22.00
N LEU A 240 1.94 13.45 20.72
CA LEU A 240 2.93 13.44 19.67
C LEU A 240 3.70 14.77 19.61
N GLN A 241 5.03 14.68 19.63
CA GLN A 241 5.90 15.83 19.46
C GLN A 241 6.07 16.13 17.97
N ILE A 242 5.64 17.32 17.55
CA ILE A 242 5.80 17.88 16.21
C ILE A 242 6.66 19.14 16.33
N SER A 243 7.47 19.44 15.31
CA SER A 243 8.27 20.67 15.25
C SER A 243 7.42 21.91 15.56
N GLU A 244 7.92 22.81 16.43
CA GLU A 244 7.15 23.94 16.96
C GLU A 244 6.52 24.81 15.87
N HIS A 245 7.19 25.02 14.74
CA HIS A 245 6.66 25.82 13.63
C HIS A 245 5.50 25.14 12.87
N LEU A 246 5.35 23.82 12.97
CA LEU A 246 4.25 23.05 12.36
C LEU A 246 3.10 22.76 13.35
N LYS A 247 3.26 23.11 14.63
CA LYS A 247 2.29 22.83 15.69
C LYS A 247 0.88 23.31 15.37
N HIS A 248 0.73 24.53 14.84
CA HIS A 248 -0.58 25.07 14.50
C HIS A 248 -1.22 24.40 13.29
N LEU A 249 -0.41 23.95 12.33
CA LEU A 249 -0.90 23.14 11.21
C LEU A 249 -1.41 21.77 11.71
N TYR A 250 -0.66 21.13 12.60
CA TYR A 250 -1.06 19.88 13.24
C TYR A 250 -2.37 20.02 14.01
N LEU A 251 -2.48 21.04 14.87
CA LEU A 251 -3.69 21.33 15.64
C LEU A 251 -4.89 21.60 14.73
N HIS A 252 -4.71 22.36 13.64
CA HIS A 252 -5.77 22.58 12.66
C HIS A 252 -6.28 21.25 12.08
N LEU A 253 -5.38 20.33 11.70
CA LEU A 253 -5.79 19.04 11.15
C LEU A 253 -6.49 18.14 12.19
N LEU A 254 -6.04 18.20 13.44
CA LEU A 254 -6.65 17.46 14.54
C LEU A 254 -8.05 17.98 14.88
N GLU A 255 -8.20 19.30 15.06
CA GLU A 255 -9.46 19.95 15.43
C GLU A 255 -10.53 19.82 14.35
N ASN A 256 -10.13 19.76 13.07
CA ASN A 256 -11.05 19.56 11.95
C ASN A 256 -11.29 18.07 11.63
N GLY A 257 -10.72 17.14 12.40
CA GLY A 257 -10.97 15.71 12.26
C GLY A 257 -10.31 15.07 11.04
N TYR A 258 -9.30 15.71 10.43
CA TYR A 258 -8.48 15.10 9.38
C TYR A 258 -7.52 14.04 9.94
N ILE A 259 -7.15 14.15 11.22
CA ILE A 259 -6.35 13.15 11.94
C ILE A 259 -7.20 12.59 13.07
N ARG A 260 -7.33 11.26 13.14
CA ARG A 260 -8.23 10.55 14.05
C ARG A 260 -7.49 9.43 14.75
N GLU A 261 -7.76 9.28 16.04
CA GLU A 261 -7.10 8.27 16.88
C GLU A 261 -7.76 6.91 16.72
N LEU A 262 -6.95 5.85 16.67
CA LEU A 262 -7.41 4.47 16.84
C LEU A 262 -7.14 4.00 18.27
N THR A 263 -8.18 3.91 19.09
CA THR A 263 -8.05 3.56 20.52
C THR A 263 -8.10 2.06 20.79
N GLY A 264 -8.63 1.25 19.87
CA GLY A 264 -8.79 -0.20 20.04
C GLY A 264 -7.56 -1.04 19.67
N ILE A 265 -6.38 -0.42 19.64
CA ILE A 265 -5.12 -1.08 19.30
C ILE A 265 -4.58 -1.81 20.53
N ARG A 266 -4.29 -3.11 20.35
CA ARG A 266 -3.77 -3.95 21.43
C ARG A 266 -2.32 -3.61 21.71
N ARG A 267 -2.01 -3.29 22.96
CA ARG A 267 -0.69 -2.83 23.38
C ARG A 267 0.39 -3.88 23.10
N GLU A 268 0.09 -5.16 23.28
CA GLU A 268 1.00 -6.27 23.02
C GLU A 268 1.42 -6.39 21.54
N TYR A 269 0.64 -5.83 20.61
CA TYR A 269 0.97 -5.83 19.19
C TYR A 269 1.90 -4.68 18.80
N LEU A 270 1.98 -3.61 19.60
CA LEU A 270 2.81 -2.44 19.29
C LEU A 270 4.32 -2.74 19.29
N SER A 271 4.75 -3.82 19.93
CA SER A 271 6.14 -4.29 19.92
C SER A 271 6.43 -5.32 18.82
N ILE A 272 5.46 -5.62 17.96
CA ILE A 272 5.62 -6.58 16.86
C ILE A 272 6.08 -5.83 15.61
N PHE A 273 7.32 -6.08 15.21
CA PHE A 273 7.89 -5.52 13.98
C PHE A 273 8.13 -6.59 12.92
N SER A 274 7.76 -6.30 11.68
CA SER A 274 7.83 -7.27 10.59
C SER A 274 9.27 -7.73 10.29
N HIS A 275 10.28 -6.86 10.44
CA HIS A 275 11.68 -7.22 10.27
C HIS A 275 12.15 -8.25 11.31
N THR A 276 11.73 -8.10 12.57
CA THR A 276 12.02 -9.09 13.62
C THR A 276 11.33 -10.42 13.34
N VAL A 277 10.09 -10.40 12.82
CA VAL A 277 9.38 -11.62 12.40
C VAL A 277 10.16 -12.33 11.28
N LEU A 278 10.60 -11.58 10.27
CA LEU A 278 11.38 -12.13 9.16
C LEU A 278 12.72 -12.72 9.62
N GLU A 279 13.45 -12.03 10.50
CA GLU A 279 14.70 -12.54 11.09
C GLU A 279 14.48 -13.87 11.82
N LYS A 280 13.39 -13.98 12.60
CA LYS A 280 13.02 -15.22 13.29
C LYS A 280 12.66 -16.34 12.31
N ILE A 281 11.97 -16.05 11.22
CA ILE A 281 11.68 -17.03 10.16
C ILE A 281 12.99 -17.57 9.58
N HIS A 282 13.93 -16.70 9.20
CA HIS A 282 15.22 -17.12 8.64
C HIS A 282 16.10 -17.90 9.64
N GLN A 283 15.93 -17.66 10.94
CA GLN A 283 16.65 -18.38 12.00
C GLN A 283 15.98 -19.71 12.41
N GLY A 284 14.79 -20.02 11.87
CA GLY A 284 14.00 -21.18 12.29
C GLY A 284 13.42 -21.05 13.71
N ASP A 285 13.33 -19.83 14.25
CA ASP A 285 12.77 -19.57 15.59
C ASP A 285 11.24 -19.56 15.54
N ALA A 286 10.60 -20.60 16.06
CA ALA A 286 9.13 -20.73 16.09
C ALA A 286 8.39 -19.58 16.82
N GLY A 287 9.07 -18.73 17.58
CA GLY A 287 8.48 -17.57 18.24
C GLY A 287 7.84 -16.54 17.29
N TRP A 288 8.14 -16.58 15.98
CA TRP A 288 7.48 -15.71 15.00
C TRP A 288 5.99 -16.04 14.79
N VAL A 289 5.55 -17.27 15.11
CA VAL A 289 4.18 -17.74 14.88
C VAL A 289 3.18 -16.93 15.69
N ASP A 290 3.49 -16.63 16.95
CA ASP A 290 2.63 -15.84 17.85
C ASP A 290 2.62 -14.34 17.49
N MET A 291 3.44 -13.91 16.53
CA MET A 291 3.56 -12.52 16.10
C MET A 291 2.68 -12.20 14.87
N VAL A 292 2.12 -13.22 14.22
CA VAL A 292 1.34 -13.09 12.99
C VAL A 292 0.00 -13.83 13.13
N PRO A 293 -1.03 -13.46 12.35
CA PRO A 293 -2.28 -14.23 12.34
C PRO A 293 -2.05 -15.71 11.98
N ASP A 294 -2.83 -16.62 12.58
CA ASP A 294 -2.74 -18.06 12.34
C ASP A 294 -2.75 -18.43 10.84
N ALA A 295 -3.58 -17.73 10.07
CA ALA A 295 -3.65 -17.90 8.62
C ALA A 295 -2.32 -17.58 7.94
N VAL A 296 -1.64 -16.50 8.34
CA VAL A 296 -0.32 -16.11 7.84
C VAL A 296 0.72 -17.16 8.20
N ALA A 297 0.76 -17.61 9.46
CA ALA A 297 1.70 -18.63 9.91
C ALA A 297 1.53 -19.95 9.15
N LYS A 298 0.28 -20.35 8.92
CA LYS A 298 -0.05 -21.53 8.12
C LYS A 298 0.47 -21.41 6.68
N ILE A 299 0.18 -20.29 6.00
CA ILE A 299 0.58 -20.08 4.60
C ILE A 299 2.10 -20.07 4.45
N ILE A 300 2.80 -19.36 5.34
CA ILE A 300 4.27 -19.27 5.31
C ILE A 300 4.89 -20.67 5.42
N ARG A 301 4.39 -21.52 6.34
CA ARG A 301 4.89 -22.90 6.50
C ARG A 301 4.52 -23.80 5.34
N GLU A 302 3.25 -23.84 4.93
CA GLU A 302 2.76 -24.73 3.89
C GLU A 302 3.43 -24.46 2.53
N LYS A 303 3.66 -23.18 2.23
CA LYS A 303 4.27 -22.76 0.96
C LYS A 303 5.77 -22.45 1.07
N ARG A 304 6.37 -22.61 2.25
CA ARG A 304 7.79 -22.31 2.55
C ARG A 304 8.21 -20.91 2.09
N LEU A 305 7.33 -19.93 2.32
CA LEU A 305 7.59 -18.54 1.96
C LEU A 305 8.70 -17.96 2.84
N PHE A 306 9.41 -16.95 2.35
CA PHE A 306 10.54 -16.32 3.06
C PHE A 306 11.60 -17.33 3.53
N GLN A 307 11.83 -18.39 2.75
CA GLN A 307 12.80 -19.43 3.07
C GLN A 307 12.56 -20.12 4.43
N CYS A 308 11.31 -20.13 4.91
CA CYS A 308 10.95 -20.81 6.15
C CYS A 308 11.26 -22.31 6.04
N GLU A 309 12.11 -22.82 6.93
CA GLU A 309 12.24 -24.27 7.14
C GLU A 309 10.91 -24.79 7.72
N GLY A 310 10.39 -25.88 7.13
CA GLY A 310 9.02 -26.36 7.34
C GLY A 310 8.66 -26.76 8.77
#